data_AF-A0A7T3DFU2-F1
#
_entry.id   AF-A0A7T3DFU2-F1
#
_cell.length_a   1.000
_cell.length_b   1.000
_cell.length_c   1.000
_cell.angle_alpha   90.00
_cell.angle_beta   90.00
_cell.angle_gamma   90.00
#
_symmetry.space_group_name_H-M   'P 1'
#
loop_
_entity.id
_entity.type
_entity.pdbx_description
1 polymer ?
#
loop_
_entity_poly.entity_id
_entity_poly.type
_entity_poly.pdbx_seq_one_letter_code
_entity_poly.pdbx_strand_id
1 'polypeptide(L)'
;MAELSYPTSLLLPTAVVGVGGREIYQGAYVVQRPGASQLDYVLGGNGLGRVRGRTVEQEDKNSPKVPVSRRVRLYRDRDGLLIREAWSNAQGDYEFARIDSTTAYTVLSYDHEGDFRAVVADRVTPEAMP
;
A
#
# COMPACT_ATOMS: atom_id res chain seq x y z
N MET A 1 -1.38 22.86 -58.39
CA MET A 1 -2.04 22.51 -57.12
C MET A 1 -0.96 22.45 -56.06
N ALA A 2 -1.02 23.30 -55.06
CA ALA A 2 -0.03 23.38 -53.99
C ALA A 2 -0.59 22.67 -52.75
N GLU A 3 0.15 21.70 -52.24
CA GLU A 3 -0.21 20.93 -51.04
C GLU A 3 0.18 21.75 -49.80
N LEU A 4 -0.82 22.23 -49.08
CA LEU A 4 -0.64 22.90 -47.79
C LEU A 4 -0.38 21.84 -46.71
N SER A 5 0.89 21.72 -46.33
CA SER A 5 1.32 20.91 -45.19
C SER A 5 1.07 21.69 -43.90
N TYR A 6 0.20 21.19 -43.03
CA TYR A 6 -0.03 21.77 -41.71
C TYR A 6 0.82 21.01 -40.67
N PRO A 7 1.67 21.70 -39.88
CA PRO A 7 2.30 21.05 -38.74
C PRO A 7 1.25 20.80 -37.66
N THR A 8 0.91 19.53 -37.42
CA THR A 8 0.06 19.13 -36.29
C THR A 8 0.83 19.41 -34.99
N SER A 9 0.53 20.56 -34.39
CA SER A 9 1.12 21.03 -33.14
C SER A 9 0.81 20.08 -31.96
N LEU A 10 1.81 19.94 -31.11
CA LEU A 10 1.84 19.33 -29.78
C LEU A 10 0.47 19.25 -29.08
N LEU A 11 -0.02 18.03 -28.90
CA LEU A 11 -0.82 17.67 -27.73
C LEU A 11 0.13 16.95 -26.77
N LEU A 12 0.65 17.67 -25.77
CA LEU A 12 1.31 17.05 -24.62
C LEU A 12 0.21 16.70 -23.60
N PRO A 13 -0.17 15.42 -23.42
CA PRO A 13 -1.06 15.07 -22.32
C PRO A 13 -0.30 15.23 -20.99
N THR A 14 -0.75 16.18 -20.17
CA THR A 14 -0.12 16.60 -18.90
C THR A 14 -0.55 15.75 -17.70
N ALA A 15 -0.97 14.50 -17.89
CA ALA A 15 -1.50 13.69 -16.80
C ALA A 15 -1.06 12.23 -16.87
N VAL A 16 -0.32 11.82 -15.83
CA VAL A 16 -0.10 10.42 -15.48
C VAL A 16 -1.36 9.95 -14.75
N VAL A 17 -2.14 9.06 -15.36
CA VAL A 17 -3.32 8.45 -14.72
C VAL A 17 -2.97 7.00 -14.38
N GLY A 18 -2.88 6.70 -13.08
CA GLY A 18 -2.77 5.34 -12.58
C GLY A 18 -4.14 4.82 -12.16
N VAL A 19 -4.76 3.98 -12.98
CA VAL A 19 -5.94 3.18 -12.59
C VAL A 19 -5.54 1.71 -12.65
N GLY A 20 -5.35 1.10 -11.48
CA GLY A 20 -5.64 -0.33 -11.25
C GLY A 20 -4.82 -1.42 -11.97
N GLY A 21 -3.75 -1.13 -12.74
CA GLY A 21 -3.02 -2.23 -13.40
C GLY A 21 -1.63 -1.85 -13.90
N ARG A 22 -0.61 -2.44 -13.24
CA ARG A 22 0.75 -2.86 -13.65
C ARG A 22 1.59 -2.12 -14.72
N GLU A 23 1.12 -1.05 -15.35
CA GLU A 23 1.83 -0.34 -16.42
C GLU A 23 1.72 1.18 -16.24
N ILE A 24 2.84 1.88 -16.44
CA ILE A 24 2.89 3.34 -16.49
C ILE A 24 2.76 3.74 -17.96
N TYR A 25 1.64 4.37 -18.30
CA TYR A 25 1.33 4.80 -19.66
C TYR A 25 1.75 6.26 -19.86
N GLN A 26 2.53 6.53 -20.90
CA GLN A 26 2.67 7.86 -21.49
C GLN A 26 2.01 7.81 -22.88
N GLY A 27 0.70 7.95 -22.92
CA GLY A 27 -0.10 7.56 -24.09
C GLY A 27 -0.18 6.02 -24.26
N ALA A 28 -0.30 5.53 -25.49
CA ALA A 28 -0.54 4.11 -25.82
C ALA A 28 0.71 3.20 -25.80
N TYR A 29 1.84 3.71 -25.31
CA TYR A 29 3.10 2.96 -25.27
C TYR A 29 3.53 2.70 -23.82
N VAL A 30 3.92 1.44 -23.55
CA VAL A 30 4.50 1.02 -22.27
C VAL A 30 5.89 1.63 -22.16
N VAL A 31 6.06 2.64 -21.29
CA VAL A 31 7.34 3.38 -21.16
C VAL A 31 8.37 2.61 -20.36
N GLN A 32 7.95 1.73 -19.46
CA GLN A 32 8.84 0.85 -18.72
C GLN A 32 8.05 -0.35 -18.23
N ARG A 33 8.52 -1.56 -18.55
CA ARG A 33 8.23 -2.72 -17.71
C ARG A 33 9.17 -2.58 -16.52
N PRO A 34 8.71 -2.20 -15.31
CA PRO A 34 9.56 -2.32 -14.15
C PRO A 34 10.05 -3.77 -14.10
N GLY A 35 11.37 -3.95 -14.07
CA GLY A 35 11.94 -5.29 -13.93
C GLY A 35 11.37 -5.95 -12.67
N ALA A 36 11.28 -7.28 -12.65
CA ALA A 36 10.68 -8.02 -11.53
C ALA A 36 11.21 -7.54 -10.14
N SER A 37 12.49 -7.16 -10.06
CA SER A 37 13.12 -6.61 -8.85
C SER A 37 12.57 -5.24 -8.40
N GLN A 38 12.15 -4.37 -9.33
CA GLN A 38 11.59 -3.06 -9.03
C GLN A 38 10.11 -3.17 -8.60
N LEU A 39 9.36 -4.10 -9.19
CA LEU A 39 8.01 -4.43 -8.72
C LEU A 39 8.03 -5.09 -7.35
N ASP A 40 8.99 -5.97 -7.07
CA ASP A 40 9.15 -6.56 -5.74
C ASP A 40 9.44 -5.50 -4.68
N TYR A 41 10.24 -4.47 -4.98
CA TYR A 41 10.46 -3.38 -4.02
C TYR A 41 9.18 -2.54 -3.82
N VAL A 42 8.48 -2.19 -4.90
CA VAL A 42 7.28 -1.35 -4.87
C VAL A 42 6.06 -2.06 -4.26
N LEU A 43 5.99 -3.39 -4.37
CA LEU A 43 4.93 -4.27 -3.83
C LEU A 43 5.34 -4.97 -2.52
N GLY A 44 6.55 -4.70 -2.02
CA GLY A 44 7.07 -5.19 -0.75
C GLY A 44 7.43 -6.67 -0.76
N GLY A 45 8.56 -7.03 -1.37
CA GLY A 45 9.10 -8.40 -1.44
C GLY A 45 10.58 -8.53 -1.02
N ASN A 46 11.37 -7.44 -1.09
CA ASN A 46 12.82 -7.44 -0.80
C ASN A 46 13.30 -6.25 0.03
N GLY A 47 12.40 -5.51 0.67
CA GLY A 47 12.78 -4.38 1.49
C GLY A 47 13.44 -4.79 2.82
N LEU A 48 14.04 -3.82 3.51
CA LEU A 48 14.68 -4.00 4.82
C LEU A 48 13.80 -3.47 5.96
N GLY A 49 12.52 -3.22 5.69
CA GLY A 49 11.55 -2.74 6.66
C GLY A 49 10.63 -3.86 7.15
N ARG A 50 10.15 -3.70 8.38
CA ARG A 50 9.08 -4.50 8.98
C ARG A 50 8.07 -3.60 9.68
N VAL A 51 6.79 -3.87 9.49
CA VAL A 51 5.71 -3.34 10.33
C VAL A 51 5.09 -4.49 11.09
N ARG A 52 4.96 -4.36 12.40
CA ARG A 52 4.27 -5.33 13.26
C ARG A 52 3.37 -4.61 14.24
N GLY A 53 2.40 -5.33 14.78
CA GLY A 53 1.54 -4.80 15.82
C GLY A 53 0.64 -5.86 16.39
N ARG A 54 -0.32 -5.40 17.19
CA ARG A 54 -1.27 -6.26 17.89
C ARG A 54 -2.69 -5.72 17.76
N THR A 55 -3.61 -6.55 17.34
CA THR A 55 -5.05 -6.26 17.32
C THR A 55 -5.67 -6.68 18.64
N VAL A 56 -6.40 -5.76 19.24
CA VAL A 56 -7.07 -5.95 20.52
C VAL A 56 -8.46 -5.33 20.45
N GLU A 57 -9.38 -5.90 21.19
CA GLU A 57 -10.66 -5.29 21.52
C GLU A 57 -10.61 -4.67 22.89
N GLN A 58 -11.34 -3.58 23.00
CA GLN A 58 -11.48 -2.84 24.22
C GLN A 58 -12.84 -2.13 24.15
N GLU A 59 -13.79 -2.58 24.96
CA GLU A 59 -15.16 -2.03 24.98
C GLU A 59 -15.18 -0.53 25.34
N ASP A 60 -14.41 -0.15 26.35
CA ASP A 60 -14.20 1.24 26.75
C ASP A 60 -12.75 1.48 27.19
N LYS A 61 -12.38 2.75 27.36
CA LYS A 61 -10.99 3.15 27.70
C LYS A 61 -10.40 2.50 28.96
N ASN A 62 -11.24 2.01 29.88
CA ASN A 62 -10.85 1.40 31.14
C ASN A 62 -10.93 -0.13 31.10
N SER A 63 -11.64 -0.72 30.14
CA SER A 63 -11.71 -2.17 29.93
C SER A 63 -10.33 -2.76 29.58
N PRO A 64 -10.04 -4.01 29.97
CA PRO A 64 -8.82 -4.68 29.54
C PRO A 64 -8.79 -4.83 28.01
N LYS A 65 -7.58 -4.74 27.44
CA LYS A 65 -7.36 -5.03 26.02
C LYS A 65 -7.30 -6.53 25.81
N VAL A 66 -8.30 -7.09 25.13
CA VAL A 66 -8.40 -8.53 24.83
C VAL A 66 -7.84 -8.78 23.43
N PRO A 67 -6.84 -9.65 23.25
CA PRO A 67 -6.31 -9.93 21.92
C PRO A 67 -7.33 -10.67 21.05
N VAL A 68 -7.38 -10.31 19.77
CA VAL A 68 -8.34 -10.87 18.81
C VAL A 68 -7.70 -11.05 17.43
N SER A 69 -8.19 -12.04 16.66
CA SER A 69 -7.79 -12.24 15.27
C SER A 69 -8.62 -11.35 14.33
N ARG A 70 -7.97 -10.49 13.55
CA ARG A 70 -8.60 -9.49 12.69
C ARG A 70 -7.88 -9.42 11.36
N ARG A 71 -8.60 -8.99 10.31
CA ARG A 71 -8.01 -8.79 8.98
C ARG A 71 -7.30 -7.44 8.96
N VAL A 72 -5.99 -7.46 8.78
CA VAL A 72 -5.11 -6.29 8.80
C VAL A 72 -4.57 -6.02 7.40
N ARG A 73 -4.61 -4.75 6.99
CA ARG A 73 -4.09 -4.27 5.69
C ARG A 73 -3.00 -3.23 5.92
N LEU A 74 -1.96 -3.30 5.10
CA LEU A 74 -0.88 -2.32 5.05
C LEU A 74 -0.99 -1.51 3.77
N TYR A 75 -1.20 -0.21 3.91
CA TYR A 75 -1.25 0.75 2.80
C TYR A 75 -0.01 1.63 2.84
N ARG A 76 0.55 1.96 1.68
CA ARG A 76 1.64 2.96 1.59
C ARG A 76 1.06 4.36 1.65
N ASP A 77 1.61 5.22 2.50
CA ASP A 77 1.05 6.57 2.73
C ASP A 77 1.14 7.48 1.51
N ARG A 78 2.21 7.34 0.70
CA ARG A 78 2.47 8.23 -0.45
C ARG A 78 1.35 8.23 -1.49
N ASP A 79 0.77 7.07 -1.76
CA ASP A 79 -0.16 6.87 -2.88
C ASP A 79 -1.34 5.96 -2.56
N GLY A 80 -1.48 5.51 -1.31
CA GLY A 80 -2.59 4.66 -0.87
C GLY A 80 -2.56 3.24 -1.45
N LEU A 81 -1.42 2.80 -2.02
CA LEU A 81 -1.31 1.46 -2.56
C LEU A 81 -1.45 0.41 -1.45
N LEU A 82 -2.33 -0.57 -1.63
CA LEU A 82 -2.38 -1.76 -0.76
C LEU A 82 -1.14 -2.62 -1.02
N ILE A 83 -0.30 -2.74 0.00
CA ILE A 83 0.97 -3.46 -0.09
C ILE A 83 0.77 -4.93 0.28
N ARG A 84 0.15 -5.17 1.45
CA ARG A 84 -0.11 -6.53 1.94
C ARG A 84 -1.37 -6.58 2.79
N GLU A 85 -1.86 -7.78 2.94
CA GLU A 85 -2.96 -8.12 3.83
C GLU A 85 -2.62 -9.42 4.56
N ALA A 86 -2.98 -9.49 5.83
CA ALA A 86 -2.79 -10.67 6.67
C ALA A 86 -3.90 -10.75 7.72
N TRP A 87 -4.09 -11.94 8.29
CA TRP A 87 -4.81 -12.09 9.54
C TRP A 87 -3.82 -11.97 10.71
N SER A 88 -4.20 -11.27 11.76
CA SER A 88 -3.50 -11.42 13.03
C SER A 88 -3.82 -12.76 13.66
N ASN A 89 -2.89 -13.30 14.46
CA ASN A 89 -3.05 -14.60 15.10
C ASN A 89 -4.02 -14.54 16.31
N ALA A 90 -4.20 -15.66 17.02
CA ALA A 90 -5.07 -15.74 18.19
C ALA A 90 -4.63 -14.83 19.34
N GLN A 91 -3.35 -14.47 19.39
CA GLN A 91 -2.76 -13.52 20.34
C GLN A 91 -2.82 -12.07 19.81
N GLY A 92 -3.49 -11.84 18.67
CA GLY A 92 -3.63 -10.55 18.02
C GLY A 92 -2.40 -10.06 17.26
N ASP A 93 -1.31 -10.82 17.23
CA ASP A 93 -0.07 -10.38 16.60
C ASP A 93 -0.14 -10.51 15.07
N TYR A 94 0.37 -9.49 14.37
CA TYR A 94 0.56 -9.51 12.92
C TYR A 94 1.93 -8.92 12.54
N GLU A 95 2.43 -9.32 11.37
CA GLU A 95 3.69 -8.84 10.82
C GLU A 95 3.65 -8.71 9.30
N PHE A 96 4.16 -7.59 8.80
CA PHE A 96 4.48 -7.33 7.41
C PHE A 96 5.99 -7.10 7.28
N ALA A 97 6.71 -8.14 6.90
CA ALA A 97 8.16 -8.12 6.73
C ALA A 97 8.57 -7.86 5.26
N ARG A 98 9.83 -7.47 5.07
CA ARG A 98 10.47 -7.28 3.76
C ARG A 98 9.80 -6.21 2.89
N ILE A 99 9.37 -5.12 3.53
CA ILE A 99 8.76 -3.94 2.90
C ILE A 99 9.77 -2.79 2.80
N ASP A 100 9.52 -1.81 1.94
CA ASP A 100 10.38 -0.62 1.81
C ASP A 100 10.44 0.14 3.14
N SER A 101 11.64 0.32 3.69
CA SER A 101 11.90 1.01 4.98
C SER A 101 11.99 2.54 4.86
N THR A 102 11.98 3.08 3.65
CA THR A 102 12.16 4.51 3.37
C THR A 102 10.86 5.28 3.25
N THR A 103 9.72 4.60 3.37
CA THR A 103 8.38 5.18 3.27
C THR A 103 7.55 4.86 4.51
N ALA A 104 6.55 5.70 4.78
CA ALA A 104 5.59 5.48 5.85
C ALA A 104 4.38 4.70 5.34
N TYR A 105 3.72 4.00 6.26
CA TYR A 105 2.55 3.19 5.97
C TYR A 105 1.40 3.48 6.91
N THR A 106 0.21 3.17 6.44
CA THR A 106 -1.02 3.15 7.21
C THR A 106 -1.43 1.71 7.41
N VAL A 107 -1.55 1.30 8.66
CA VAL A 107 -2.13 0.00 9.03
C VAL A 107 -3.61 0.19 9.31
N LEU A 108 -4.44 -0.66 8.73
CA LEU A 108 -5.87 -0.64 8.93
C LEU A 108 -6.36 -2.04 9.30
N SER A 109 -7.04 -2.15 10.44
CA SER A 109 -7.63 -3.39 10.94
C SER A 109 -9.15 -3.33 10.79
N TYR A 110 -9.73 -4.35 10.15
CA TYR A 110 -11.17 -4.54 10.09
C TYR A 110 -11.60 -5.57 11.11
N ASP A 111 -12.67 -5.23 11.84
CA ASP A 111 -13.45 -6.23 12.54
C ASP A 111 -14.32 -6.99 11.53
N HIS A 112 -14.21 -8.32 11.58
CA HIS A 112 -14.92 -9.23 10.69
C HIS A 112 -16.25 -9.70 11.30
N GLU A 113 -16.44 -9.49 12.60
CA GLU A 113 -17.66 -9.78 13.34
C GLU A 113 -18.66 -8.61 13.23
N GLY A 114 -18.15 -7.39 13.09
CA GLY A 114 -18.95 -6.19 12.78
C GLY A 114 -19.38 -5.40 14.02
N ASP A 115 -18.82 -5.73 15.18
CA ASP A 115 -19.10 -5.09 16.46
C ASP A 115 -18.34 -3.76 16.59
N PHE A 116 -17.16 -3.67 15.98
CA PHE A 116 -16.32 -2.48 16.02
C PHE A 116 -16.06 -1.90 14.63
N ARG A 117 -15.87 -0.57 14.59
CA ARG A 117 -15.39 0.11 13.38
C ARG A 117 -13.92 -0.21 13.14
N ALA A 118 -13.49 -0.03 11.90
CA ALA A 118 -12.09 -0.18 11.53
C ALA A 118 -11.19 0.76 12.35
N VAL A 119 -10.03 0.24 12.77
CA VAL A 119 -9.00 0.99 13.49
C VAL A 119 -7.85 1.28 12.55
N VAL A 120 -7.33 2.50 12.61
CA VAL A 120 -6.24 2.98 11.76
C VAL A 120 -5.04 3.41 12.62
N ALA A 121 -3.84 3.07 12.14
CA ALA A 121 -2.58 3.64 12.59
C ALA A 121 -1.88 4.21 11.35
N ASP A 122 -1.85 5.55 11.22
CA ASP A 122 -1.19 6.24 10.11
C ASP A 122 0.27 6.55 10.43
N ARG A 123 1.05 6.91 9.40
CA ARG A 123 2.46 7.35 9.53
C ARG A 123 3.35 6.34 10.27
N VAL A 124 3.07 5.05 10.11
CA VAL A 124 3.87 3.98 10.70
C VAL A 124 5.20 3.90 9.96
N THR A 125 6.28 4.20 10.68
CA THR A 125 7.65 4.00 10.21
C THR A 125 8.04 2.53 10.38
N PRO A 126 8.51 1.84 9.32
CA PRO A 126 8.98 0.47 9.44
C PRO A 126 10.18 0.34 10.39
N GLU A 127 10.19 -0.72 11.19
CA GLU A 127 11.38 -1.17 11.91
C GLU A 127 12.42 -1.70 10.92
N ALA A 128 13.71 -1.48 11.17
CA ALA A 128 14.78 -2.07 10.38
C ALA A 128 14.85 -3.59 10.59
N MET A 129 15.03 -4.33 9.50
CA MET A 129 15.31 -5.77 9.49
C MET A 129 16.80 -6.03 9.22
N PRO A 130 17.39 -7.05 9.86
CA PRO A 130 18.76 -7.50 9.57
C PRO A 130 18.90 -8.12 8.18
#